data_AF-A0A3P1C2T2-F1
#
_entry.id   AF-A0A3P1C2T2-F1
#
_cell.length_a   1.000
_cell.length_b   1.000
_cell.length_c   1.000
_cell.angle_alpha   90.00
_cell.angle_beta   90.00
_cell.angle_gamma   90.00
#
_symmetry.space_group_name_H-M   'P 1'
#
loop_
_entity.id
_entity.type
_entity.pdbx_description
1 polymer ?
#
loop_
_entity_poly.entity_id
_entity_poly.type
_entity_poly.pdbx_seq_one_letter_code
_entity_poly.pdbx_strand_id
1 'polypeptide(L)' 'MELKTMRGTLNRKKFKCTVYGKDGTWLASRIYTAYGEEGALMQLEEWIEVNVGDDYDPNKIKIEPV' A
#
# COMPACT_ATOMS: atom_id res chain seq x y z
N MET A 1 17.07 -28.17 -21.75
CA MET A 1 17.28 -26.98 -20.90
C MET A 1 15.90 -26.47 -20.53
N GLU A 2 15.31 -27.01 -19.46
CA GLU A 2 13.98 -26.62 -19.01
C GLU A 2 14.11 -25.32 -18.22
N LEU A 3 13.64 -24.21 -18.82
CA LEU A 3 13.39 -22.96 -18.10
C LEU A 3 12.19 -23.20 -17.17
N LYS A 4 12.45 -23.87 -16.04
CA LYS A 4 11.57 -23.79 -14.87
C LYS A 4 11.55 -22.32 -14.50
N THR A 5 10.52 -21.61 -14.96
CA THR A 5 10.15 -20.30 -14.46
C THR A 5 10.29 -20.36 -12.95
N MET A 6 11.18 -19.56 -12.37
CA MET A 6 11.19 -19.31 -10.93
C MET A 6 9.85 -18.62 -10.59
N ARG A 7 8.77 -19.39 -10.58
CA ARG A 7 7.47 -19.11 -9.97
C ARG A 7 7.59 -19.25 -8.44
N GLY A 8 8.80 -19.06 -7.91
CA GLY A 8 8.99 -18.79 -6.51
C GLY A 8 8.39 -17.41 -6.31
N THR A 9 7.22 -17.39 -5.71
CA THR A 9 6.63 -16.23 -5.06
C THR A 9 7.76 -15.51 -4.34
N LEU A 10 8.32 -14.47 -4.98
CA LEU A 10 9.13 -13.46 -4.31
C LEU A 10 8.35 -13.11 -3.04
N ASN A 11 9.01 -13.04 -1.88
CA ASN A 11 8.47 -12.87 -0.50
C ASN A 11 7.48 -11.69 -0.29
N ARG A 12 6.93 -11.14 -1.37
CA ARG A 12 5.86 -10.19 -1.45
C ARG A 12 4.62 -10.73 -0.76
N LYS A 13 4.13 -9.94 0.19
CA LYS A 13 2.88 -10.12 0.91
C LYS A 13 1.88 -9.09 0.40
N LYS A 14 0.61 -9.33 0.68
CA LYS A 14 -0.45 -8.33 0.46
C LYS A 14 -0.59 -7.49 1.70
N PHE A 15 -0.73 -6.19 1.51
CA PHE A 15 -0.97 -5.23 2.56
C PHE A 15 -2.19 -4.40 2.19
N LYS A 16 -3.11 -4.26 3.14
CA LYS A 16 -4.22 -3.32 3.06
C LYS A 16 -3.76 -2.01 3.67
N CYS A 17 -3.71 -0.98 2.84
CA CYS A 17 -3.40 0.38 3.24
C CYS A 17 -4.70 1.18 3.30
N THR A 18 -4.95 1.87 4.41
CA THR A 18 -6.14 2.70 4.65
C THR A 18 -5.70 4.12 4.97
N VAL A 19 -6.27 5.08 4.26
CA VAL A 19 -5.94 6.50 4.36
C VAL A 19 -7.10 7.24 5.01
N TYR A 20 -6.77 8.15 5.91
CA TYR A 20 -7.72 9.02 6.59
C TYR A 20 -7.34 10.49 6.39
N GLY A 21 -8.34 11.36 6.42
CA GLY A 21 -8.19 12.80 6.41
C GLY A 21 -7.65 13.33 7.73
N LYS A 22 -7.22 14.59 7.73
CA LYS A 22 -6.77 15.31 8.94
C LYS A 22 -7.81 15.30 10.06
N ASP A 23 -9.08 15.41 9.69
CA ASP A 23 -10.25 15.31 10.58
C ASP A 23 -10.55 13.88 11.08
N GLY A 24 -9.87 12.86 10.54
CA GLY A 24 -10.14 11.45 10.83
C GLY A 24 -11.19 10.81 9.92
N THR A 25 -11.69 11.52 8.91
CA THR A 25 -12.60 10.96 7.91
C THR A 25 -11.91 9.87 7.11
N TRP A 26 -12.57 8.75 6.87
CA TRP A 26 -12.04 7.72 6.00
C TRP A 26 -12.03 8.22 4.56
N LEU A 27 -10.87 8.13 3.87
CA LEU A 27 -10.73 8.59 2.49
C LEU A 27 -10.72 7.41 1.51
N ALA A 28 -9.87 6.41 1.74
CA ALA A 28 -9.71 5.28 0.83
C ALA A 28 -9.08 4.07 1.51
N SER A 29 -9.24 2.90 0.87
CA SER A 29 -8.49 1.69 1.20
C SER A 29 -8.04 0.98 -0.08
N ARG A 30 -6.78 0.52 -0.11
CA ARG A 30 -6.11 -0.08 -1.27
C ARG A 30 -5.33 -1.30 -0.82
N ILE A 31 -5.23 -2.31 -1.68
CA ILE A 31 -4.40 -3.49 -1.42
C ILE A 31 -3.20 -3.46 -2.36
N TYR A 32 -2.00 -3.47 -1.78
CA TYR A 32 -0.74 -3.51 -2.50
C TYR A 32 -0.02 -4.82 -2.25
N THR A 33 0.73 -5.29 -3.25
CA THR A 33 1.64 -6.42 -3.11
C THR A 33 3.05 -5.87 -2.97
N ALA A 34 3.66 -6.05 -1.80
CA ALA A 34 4.95 -5.47 -1.45
C ALA A 34 5.78 -6.43 -0.61
N TYR A 35 7.09 -6.20 -0.48
CA TYR A 35 7.97 -7.03 0.35
C TYR A 35 7.85 -6.74 1.86
N GLY A 36 7.25 -5.60 2.21
CA GLY A 36 7.05 -5.11 3.57
C GLY A 36 6.12 -3.91 3.57
N GLU A 37 5.82 -3.38 4.76
CA GLU A 37 4.91 -2.26 4.95
C GLU A 37 5.42 -0.98 4.28
N GLU A 38 6.72 -0.69 4.33
CA GLU A 38 7.34 0.47 3.66
C GLU A 38 7.09 0.46 2.14
N GLY A 39 7.22 -0.70 1.50
CA GLY A 39 6.93 -0.84 0.07
C GLY A 39 5.45 -0.73 -0.28
N ALA A 40 4.56 -1.00 0.67
CA ALA A 40 3.12 -0.76 0.52
C ALA A 40 2.76 0.70 0.78
N LEU A 41 3.49 1.38 1.68
CA LEU A 41 3.36 2.80 1.96
C LEU A 41 3.77 3.64 0.76
N MET A 42 4.94 3.38 0.17
CA MET A 42 5.39 4.10 -1.04
C MET A 42 4.37 4.05 -2.17
N GLN A 43 3.82 2.86 -2.45
CA GLN A 43 2.78 2.68 -3.48
C GLN A 43 1.46 3.39 -3.12
N LEU A 44 1.19 3.56 -1.83
CA LEU A 44 0.04 4.32 -1.36
C LEU A 44 0.28 5.82 -1.52
N GLU A 45 1.46 6.32 -1.15
CA GLU A 45 1.84 7.74 -1.27
C GLU A 45 1.77 8.22 -2.72
N GLU A 46 2.28 7.45 -3.67
CA GLU A 46 2.14 7.72 -5.12
C GLU A 46 0.66 7.81 -5.54
N TRP A 47 -0.20 6.95 -4.98
CA TRP A 47 -1.62 6.98 -5.29
C TRP A 47 -2.33 8.18 -4.64
N ILE A 48 -1.97 8.53 -3.41
CA ILE A 48 -2.50 9.68 -2.67
C ILE A 48 -2.21 10.98 -3.41
N GLU A 49 -0.97 11.16 -3.90
CA GLU A 49 -0.55 12.36 -4.64
C GLU A 49 -1.46 12.63 -5.85
N VAL A 50 -1.90 11.56 -6.54
CA VAL A 50 -2.75 11.66 -7.73
C VAL A 50 -4.24 11.76 -7.42
N ASN A 51 -4.73 11.09 -6.36
CA ASN A 51 -6.16 10.86 -6.16
C ASN A 51 -6.77 11.58 -4.94
N VAL A 52 -5.95 11.99 -3.98
CA VAL A 52 -6.41 12.56 -2.71
C VAL A 52 -5.90 13.98 -2.53
N GLY A 53 -4.66 14.28 -2.91
CA GLY A 53 -4.04 15.59 -2.69
C GLY A 53 -3.73 15.85 -1.21
N ASP A 54 -3.74 17.10 -0.77
CA ASP A 54 -3.21 17.53 0.54
C ASP A 54 -4.15 17.30 1.76
N ASP A 55 -5.32 16.69 1.56
CA ASP A 55 -6.35 16.55 2.60
C ASP A 55 -6.16 15.33 3.53
N TYR A 56 -5.20 14.44 3.22
CA TYR A 56 -4.88 13.29 4.07
C TYR A 56 -3.96 13.65 5.24
N ASP A 57 -3.96 12.80 6.26
CA ASP A 57 -3.00 12.84 7.38
C ASP A 57 -2.02 11.67 7.28
N PRO A 58 -0.72 11.92 7.01
CA PRO A 58 0.28 10.87 6.90
C PRO A 58 0.44 10.06 8.19
N ASN A 59 0.12 10.65 9.36
CA ASN A 59 0.21 9.94 10.65
C ASN A 59 -0.99 9.03 10.92
N LYS A 60 -2.04 9.11 10.12
CA LYS A 60 -3.25 8.28 10.28
C LYS A 60 -3.33 7.16 9.24
N ILE A 61 -2.31 6.96 8.42
CA ILE A 61 -2.27 5.82 7.49
C ILE A 61 -2.18 4.52 8.30
N LYS A 62 -3.06 3.57 8.00
CA LYS A 62 -3.02 2.22 8.57
C LYS A 62 -2.57 1.23 7.51
N ILE A 63 -1.58 0.41 7.83
CA ILE A 63 -1.08 -0.65 6.96
C ILE A 63 -1.20 -1.95 7.72
N GLU A 64 -1.89 -2.93 7.13
CA GLU A 64 -2.16 -4.22 7.75
C GLU A 64 -1.87 -5.34 6.75
N PRO A 65 -1.13 -6.41 7.14
CA PRO A 65 -0.97 -7.57 6.29
C PRO A 65 -2.33 -8.27 6.07
N VAL A 66 -2.54 -8.77 4.85
CA VAL A 66 -3.75 -9.53 4.44
C VAL A 66 -3.46 -11.02 4.38
#